data_AF-A0A3E5E6L2-F1
#
_entry.id   AF-A0A3E5E6L2-F1
#
_cell.length_a   1.000
_cell.length_b   1.000
_cell.length_c   1.000
_cell.angle_alpha   90.00
_cell.angle_beta   90.00
_cell.angle_gamma   90.00
#
_symmetry.space_group_name_H-M   'P 1'
#
loop_
_entity.id
_entity.type
_entity.pdbx_description
1 polymer ?
#
loop_
_entity_poly.entity_id
_entity_poly.type
_entity_poly.pdbx_seq_one_letter_code
_entity_poly.pdbx_strand_id
1 'polypeptide(L)'
;MRQQQKAPIDYQLDYMERLFYKIKFKKTESYVIHRIWDKLDDTRIRFEIQQPIKLPNGKTVLADLYLPQLGIFIEVNEPYHENEQQKLADEYRNKAIIDITKDNLFVIQCGISDRAGEWRTLKEIHQQIDEVVSTIKKKIAETPDLKPWNTSECLTVEYHKKKGVFNLNDSLRTIDDICAVFDTMPKHRGYLRMGATPVPGHENLEIWYPIKDNNKGWKNERKDHDDTIIEYHEDEDKRTKHVAAVIKDNHQRITFFRSEDALGIVLYRFLGVYQLDISKSEELGKCVWKRIRTDYQV
;
A
#
# COMPACT_ATOMS: atom_id res chain seq x y z
N MET A 1 -26.98 20.86 -10.69
CA MET A 1 -25.90 21.31 -9.79
C MET A 1 -24.67 20.47 -10.09
N ARG A 2 -23.60 21.06 -10.65
CA ARG A 2 -22.30 20.38 -10.73
C ARG A 2 -21.83 20.21 -9.29
N GLN A 3 -21.71 18.97 -8.79
CA GLN A 3 -21.01 18.73 -7.54
C GLN A 3 -19.64 19.38 -7.69
N GLN A 4 -19.30 20.34 -6.82
CA GLN A 4 -17.94 20.81 -6.71
C GLN A 4 -17.08 19.57 -6.42
N GLN A 5 -16.23 19.20 -7.38
CA GLN A 5 -15.22 18.18 -7.18
C GLN A 5 -14.35 18.69 -6.03
N LYS A 6 -14.50 18.06 -4.85
CA LYS A 6 -13.59 18.34 -3.74
C LYS A 6 -12.19 18.03 -4.23
N ALA A 7 -11.24 18.93 -3.98
CA ALA A 7 -9.84 18.66 -4.22
C ALA A 7 -9.47 17.33 -3.53
N PRO A 8 -8.63 16.49 -4.16
CA PRO A 8 -8.22 15.24 -3.55
C PRO A 8 -7.54 15.56 -2.21
N ILE A 9 -7.93 14.82 -1.17
CA ILE A 9 -7.26 14.87 0.13
C ILE A 9 -5.76 14.62 -0.06
N ASP A 10 -4.90 15.33 0.67
CA ASP A 10 -3.47 15.02 0.65
C ASP A 10 -3.23 13.55 1.02
N TYR A 11 -2.26 12.91 0.34
CA TYR A 11 -2.02 11.48 0.51
C TYR A 11 -1.52 11.14 1.92
N GLN A 12 -0.60 11.93 2.49
CA GLN A 12 -0.10 11.69 3.84
C GLN A 12 -1.22 11.86 4.86
N LEU A 13 -2.09 12.86 4.69
CA LEU A 13 -3.26 13.03 5.54
C LEU A 13 -4.22 11.83 5.48
N ASP A 14 -4.63 11.39 4.27
CA ASP A 14 -5.50 10.22 4.08
C ASP A 14 -4.88 8.95 4.68
N TYR A 15 -3.56 8.79 4.53
CA TYR A 15 -2.83 7.68 5.12
C TYR A 15 -2.90 7.70 6.65
N MET A 16 -2.60 8.84 7.27
CA MET A 16 -2.59 8.96 8.72
C MET A 16 -4.00 8.82 9.32
N GLU A 17 -5.04 9.38 8.69
CA GLU A 17 -6.43 9.20 9.11
C GLU A 17 -6.82 7.71 9.12
N ARG A 18 -6.45 6.95 8.08
CA ARG A 18 -6.74 5.52 7.98
C ARG A 18 -5.93 4.69 8.98
N LEU A 19 -4.66 5.04 9.18
CA LEU A 19 -3.80 4.39 10.16
C LEU A 19 -4.41 4.50 11.56
N PHE A 20 -4.75 5.72 12.00
CA PHE A 20 -5.34 5.96 13.31
C PHE A 20 -6.74 5.36 13.45
N TYR A 21 -7.55 5.42 12.38
CA TYR A 21 -8.85 4.75 12.36
C TYR A 21 -8.74 3.24 12.54
N LYS A 22 -7.71 2.60 11.98
CA LYS A 22 -7.50 1.15 12.07
C LYS A 22 -7.12 0.69 13.49
N ILE A 23 -6.39 1.49 14.26
CA ILE A 23 -5.99 1.15 15.64
C ILE A 23 -6.94 1.67 16.73
N LYS A 24 -8.00 2.40 16.38
CA LYS A 24 -8.89 3.07 17.35
C LYS A 24 -9.47 2.18 18.47
N PHE A 25 -9.61 0.88 18.22
CA PHE A 25 -10.17 -0.07 19.20
C PHE A 25 -9.11 -0.62 20.17
N LYS A 26 -7.83 -0.47 19.84
CA LYS A 26 -6.71 -0.85 20.70
C LYS A 26 -6.30 0.34 21.56
N LYS A 27 -6.97 0.50 22.71
CA LYS A 27 -6.96 1.75 23.49
C LYS A 27 -5.54 2.22 23.85
N THR A 28 -4.72 1.35 24.41
CA THR A 28 -3.37 1.71 24.89
C THR A 28 -2.41 1.91 23.72
N GLU A 29 -2.35 0.95 22.78
CA GLU A 29 -1.56 1.08 21.56
C GLU A 29 -1.89 2.39 20.83
N SER A 30 -3.18 2.67 20.63
CA SER A 30 -3.64 3.90 20.00
C SER A 30 -3.14 5.13 20.74
N TYR A 31 -3.31 5.20 22.06
CA TYR A 31 -2.82 6.33 22.87
C TYR A 31 -1.31 6.56 22.70
N VAL A 32 -0.54 5.49 22.82
CA VAL A 32 0.92 5.53 22.72
C VAL A 32 1.37 5.96 21.33
N ILE A 33 0.80 5.37 20.27
CA ILE A 33 1.16 5.66 18.88
C ILE A 33 0.81 7.11 18.50
N HIS A 34 -0.37 7.62 18.88
CA HIS A 34 -0.72 9.03 18.66
C HIS A 34 0.27 9.96 19.36
N ARG A 35 0.64 9.67 20.62
CA ARG A 35 1.59 10.50 21.36
C ARG A 35 2.99 10.47 20.74
N ILE A 36 3.45 9.32 20.25
CA ILE A 36 4.73 9.22 19.54
C ILE A 36 4.69 10.05 18.26
N TRP A 37 3.61 9.95 17.46
CA TRP A 37 3.42 10.75 16.26
C TRP A 37 3.50 12.26 16.57
N ASP A 38 2.71 12.74 17.53
CA ASP A 38 2.62 14.16 17.88
C ASP A 38 3.95 14.70 18.45
N LYS A 39 4.69 13.91 19.24
CA LYS A 39 5.96 14.34 19.82
C LYS A 39 7.13 14.23 18.85
N LEU A 40 7.09 13.25 17.94
CA LEU A 40 8.09 13.12 16.89
C LEU A 40 8.03 14.33 15.96
N ASP A 41 6.81 14.70 15.54
CA ASP A 41 6.51 15.86 14.70
C ASP A 41 7.43 15.93 13.45
N ASP A 42 7.55 14.79 12.76
CA ASP A 42 8.38 14.66 11.57
C ASP A 42 7.67 13.81 10.51
N THR A 43 7.00 14.48 9.57
CA THR A 43 6.21 13.85 8.50
C THR A 43 7.06 13.12 7.46
N ARG A 44 8.40 13.20 7.56
CA ARG A 44 9.31 12.42 6.72
C ARG A 44 9.33 10.95 7.13
N ILE A 45 8.93 10.62 8.37
CA ILE A 45 8.92 9.26 8.91
C ILE A 45 7.56 8.63 8.70
N ARG A 46 7.55 7.41 8.14
CA ARG A 46 6.33 6.65 7.91
C ARG A 46 6.04 5.76 9.11
N PHE A 47 4.78 5.70 9.51
CA PHE A 47 4.31 4.81 10.55
C PHE A 47 3.64 3.62 9.89
N GLU A 48 4.01 2.40 10.26
CA GLU A 48 3.34 1.17 9.85
C GLU A 48 2.86 0.44 11.09
N ILE A 49 1.58 0.09 11.13
CA ILE A 49 0.95 -0.56 12.28
C ILE A 49 0.77 -2.05 12.04
N GLN A 50 0.89 -2.84 13.11
CA GLN A 50 0.66 -4.30 13.07
C GLN A 50 1.54 -4.99 12.01
N GLN A 51 2.81 -4.59 11.92
CA GLN A 51 3.72 -5.09 10.91
C GLN A 51 4.05 -6.57 11.18
N PRO A 52 3.79 -7.50 10.24
CA PRO A 52 4.12 -8.90 10.44
C PRO A 52 5.63 -9.15 10.37
N ILE A 53 6.13 -9.85 11.39
CA ILE A 53 7.52 -10.30 11.53
C ILE A 53 7.50 -11.83 11.56
N LYS A 54 8.16 -12.46 10.58
CA LYS A 54 8.32 -13.92 10.54
C LYS A 54 9.46 -14.35 11.44
N LEU A 55 9.14 -15.15 12.44
CA LEU A 55 10.10 -15.71 13.38
C LEU A 55 10.84 -16.92 12.77
N PRO A 56 12.06 -17.26 13.25
CA PRO A 56 12.83 -18.42 12.78
C PRO A 56 12.07 -19.76 12.90
N ASN A 57 11.15 -19.85 13.86
CA ASN A 57 10.31 -21.03 14.08
C ASN A 57 9.10 -21.11 13.12
N GLY A 58 8.98 -20.21 12.14
CA GLY A 58 7.88 -20.14 11.17
C GLY A 58 6.62 -19.43 11.67
N LYS A 59 6.53 -19.05 12.95
CA LYS A 59 5.42 -18.24 13.47
C LYS A 59 5.54 -16.80 12.99
N THR A 60 4.40 -16.12 12.86
CA THR A 60 4.37 -14.68 12.56
C THR A 60 3.84 -13.93 13.76
N VAL A 61 4.52 -12.85 14.14
CA VAL A 61 4.10 -11.94 15.21
C VAL A 61 3.88 -10.56 14.61
N LEU A 62 3.05 -9.73 15.24
CA LEU A 62 2.76 -8.38 14.76
C LEU A 62 3.43 -7.40 15.72
N ALA A 63 4.27 -6.51 15.21
CA ALA A 63 4.76 -5.37 15.98
C ALA A 63 3.73 -4.24 15.92
N ASP A 64 3.49 -3.57 17.04
CA ASP A 64 2.45 -2.54 17.13
C ASP A 64 2.73 -1.35 16.22
N LEU A 65 3.98 -0.88 16.20
CA LEU A 65 4.45 0.18 15.33
C LEU A 65 5.83 -0.15 14.73
N TYR A 66 5.98 0.12 13.44
CA TYR A 66 7.22 0.00 12.68
C TYR A 66 7.50 1.31 11.94
N LEU A 67 8.76 1.75 11.97
CA LEU A 67 9.28 2.95 11.30
C LEU A 67 10.27 2.50 10.21
N PRO A 68 9.81 2.28 8.96
CA PRO A 68 10.59 1.62 7.92
C PRO A 68 11.92 2.29 7.61
N GLN A 69 11.94 3.62 7.51
CA GLN A 69 13.15 4.37 7.14
C GLN A 69 14.27 4.25 8.16
N LEU A 70 13.93 3.93 9.41
CA LEU A 70 14.88 3.79 10.51
C LEU A 70 15.07 2.32 10.91
N GLY A 71 14.28 1.41 10.35
CA GLY A 71 14.22 0.01 10.75
C GLY A 71 13.82 -0.20 12.21
N ILE A 72 13.11 0.77 12.83
CA ILE A 72 12.74 0.74 14.25
C ILE A 72 11.39 0.07 14.45
N PHE A 73 11.28 -0.79 15.45
CA PHE A 73 10.05 -1.42 15.93
C PHE A 73 9.73 -0.91 17.33
N ILE A 74 8.46 -0.69 17.61
CA ILE A 74 7.94 -0.27 18.91
C ILE A 74 6.79 -1.18 19.30
N GLU A 75 6.84 -1.69 20.52
CA GLU A 75 5.85 -2.59 21.09
C GLU A 75 5.25 -2.01 22.37
N VAL A 76 3.94 -2.14 22.55
CA VAL A 76 3.19 -1.62 23.69
C VAL A 76 2.69 -2.76 24.56
N ASN A 77 3.35 -2.98 25.70
CA ASN A 77 3.00 -4.06 26.62
C ASN A 77 1.99 -3.59 27.67
N GLU A 78 0.73 -3.95 27.50
CA GLU A 78 -0.31 -3.80 28.52
C GLU A 78 -0.06 -4.73 29.73
N PRO A 79 -0.61 -4.44 30.93
CA PRO A 79 -0.52 -5.36 32.06
C PRO A 79 -1.17 -6.71 31.73
N TYR A 80 -0.48 -7.79 32.08
CA TYR A 80 -0.99 -9.16 31.94
C TYR A 80 -2.02 -9.41 33.05
N HIS A 81 -3.16 -9.99 32.70
CA HIS A 81 -4.26 -10.11 33.65
C HIS A 81 -4.08 -11.18 34.73
N GLU A 82 -3.26 -12.23 34.52
CA GLU A 82 -2.90 -13.26 35.55
C GLU A 82 -2.15 -14.49 34.97
N ASN A 83 -1.98 -14.60 33.65
CA ASN A 83 -1.45 -15.82 33.05
C ASN A 83 0.07 -15.76 32.85
N GLU A 84 0.86 -16.50 33.64
CA GLU A 84 2.31 -16.63 33.45
C GLU A 84 2.69 -17.08 32.03
N GLN A 85 1.82 -17.86 31.38
CA GLN A 85 2.01 -18.27 29.99
C GLN A 85 1.95 -17.09 29.02
N GLN A 86 1.16 -16.06 29.31
CA GLN A 86 1.07 -14.84 28.50
C GLN A 86 2.36 -14.01 28.66
N LYS A 87 2.86 -13.86 29.88
CA LYS A 87 4.15 -13.21 30.15
C LYS A 87 5.31 -13.92 29.44
N LEU A 88 5.39 -15.25 29.54
CA LEU A 88 6.40 -16.05 28.84
C LEU A 88 6.26 -15.97 27.31
N ALA A 89 5.03 -15.92 26.80
CA ALA A 89 4.77 -15.73 25.38
C ALA A 89 5.22 -14.34 24.90
N ASP A 90 4.97 -13.29 25.67
CA ASP A 90 5.40 -11.91 25.37
C ASP A 90 6.92 -11.76 25.46
N GLU A 91 7.56 -12.35 26.46
CA GLU A 91 9.02 -12.36 26.57
C GLU A 91 9.68 -13.13 25.42
N TYR A 92 9.14 -14.30 25.07
CA TYR A 92 9.61 -15.08 23.92
C TYR A 92 9.41 -14.31 22.61
N ARG A 93 8.26 -13.66 22.45
CA ARG A 93 7.92 -12.83 21.30
C ARG A 93 8.88 -11.66 21.16
N ASN A 94 9.13 -10.92 22.24
CA ASN A 94 10.04 -9.77 22.24
C ASN A 94 11.48 -10.21 21.97
N LYS A 95 11.95 -11.30 22.59
CA LYS A 95 13.27 -11.88 22.27
C LYS A 95 13.38 -12.32 20.82
N ALA A 96 12.37 -12.99 20.28
CA ALA A 96 12.39 -13.43 18.89
C ALA A 96 12.38 -12.25 17.91
N ILE A 97 11.68 -11.16 18.24
CA ILE A 97 11.73 -9.92 17.46
C ILE A 97 13.12 -9.27 17.59
N ILE A 98 13.71 -9.20 18.78
CA ILE A 98 15.07 -8.67 18.99
C ILE A 98 16.10 -9.49 18.22
N ASP A 99 16.00 -10.82 18.17
CA ASP A 99 16.96 -11.64 17.43
C ASP A 99 16.92 -11.35 15.91
N ILE A 100 15.76 -10.96 15.39
CA ILE A 100 15.56 -10.60 13.98
C ILE A 100 15.92 -9.14 13.71
N THR A 101 15.52 -8.25 14.61
CA THR A 101 15.56 -6.79 14.43
C THR A 101 16.79 -6.15 15.08
N LYS A 102 17.54 -6.92 15.87
CA LYS A 102 18.67 -6.52 16.71
C LYS A 102 18.27 -5.39 17.67
N ASP A 103 19.09 -4.35 17.78
CA ASP A 103 18.91 -3.22 18.71
C ASP A 103 17.81 -2.23 18.28
N ASN A 104 16.87 -2.65 17.44
CA ASN A 104 15.86 -1.76 16.87
C ASN A 104 14.47 -1.93 17.48
N LEU A 105 14.28 -2.82 18.45
CA LEU A 105 13.01 -2.96 19.18
C LEU A 105 13.00 -2.09 20.44
N PHE A 106 12.02 -1.21 20.56
CA PHE A 106 11.71 -0.48 21.78
C PHE A 106 10.42 -1.00 22.39
N VAL A 107 10.44 -1.26 23.69
CA VAL A 107 9.26 -1.74 24.42
C VAL A 107 8.77 -0.63 25.35
N ILE A 108 7.51 -0.24 25.19
CA ILE A 108 6.82 0.66 26.10
C ILE A 108 6.01 -0.20 27.04
N GLN A 109 6.51 -0.32 28.26
CA GLN A 109 5.93 -1.15 29.30
C GLN A 109 4.84 -0.35 30.03
N CYS A 110 3.57 -0.64 29.76
CA CYS A 110 2.42 -0.01 30.41
C CYS A 110 2.01 -0.75 31.70
N GLY A 111 2.27 -2.05 31.79
CA GLY A 111 2.05 -2.83 33.01
C GLY A 111 3.28 -2.96 33.91
N ILE A 112 3.07 -3.21 35.21
CA ILE A 112 4.15 -3.50 36.15
C ILE A 112 4.55 -4.98 36.01
N SER A 113 5.82 -5.24 35.66
CA SER A 113 6.28 -6.58 35.22
C SER A 113 6.21 -7.67 36.31
N ASP A 114 6.21 -7.27 37.58
CA ASP A 114 6.14 -8.10 38.78
C ASP A 114 4.77 -8.09 39.46
N ARG A 115 3.78 -7.35 38.92
CA ARG A 115 2.43 -7.23 39.50
C ARG A 115 1.36 -7.35 38.43
N ALA A 116 0.70 -8.50 38.38
CA ALA A 116 -0.35 -8.78 37.42
C ALA A 116 -1.50 -7.76 37.52
N GLY A 117 -1.97 -7.28 36.37
CA GLY A 117 -3.06 -6.31 36.27
C GLY A 117 -2.73 -4.88 36.70
N GLU A 118 -1.56 -4.62 37.31
CA GLU A 118 -1.19 -3.27 37.75
C GLU A 118 -0.63 -2.43 36.60
N TRP A 119 -1.19 -1.24 36.43
CA TRP A 119 -0.75 -0.26 35.45
C TRP A 119 0.34 0.63 36.04
N ARG A 120 1.33 0.98 35.21
CA ARG A 120 2.19 2.13 35.47
C ARG A 120 1.39 3.42 35.41
N THR A 121 1.88 4.43 36.10
CA THR A 121 1.30 5.77 36.04
C THR A 121 1.46 6.37 34.65
N LEU A 122 0.56 7.29 34.30
CA LEU A 122 0.62 8.03 33.04
C LEU A 122 1.99 8.73 32.86
N LYS A 123 2.57 9.26 33.96
CA LYS A 123 3.87 9.93 33.94
C LYS A 123 5.02 8.97 33.59
N GLU A 124 5.00 7.76 34.14
CA GLU A 124 6.01 6.73 33.81
C GLU A 124 5.88 6.25 32.37
N ILE A 125 4.66 6.13 31.85
CA ILE A 125 4.43 5.80 30.43
C ILE A 125 4.91 6.96 29.54
N HIS A 126 4.64 8.21 29.91
CA HIS A 126 5.12 9.37 29.18
C HIS A 126 6.63 9.45 29.15
N GLN A 127 7.31 9.16 30.27
CA GLN A 127 8.76 9.14 30.31
C GLN A 127 9.35 8.12 29.32
N GLN A 128 8.80 6.90 29.28
CA GLN A 128 9.22 5.89 28.31
C GLN A 128 9.01 6.34 26.87
N ILE A 129 7.85 6.95 26.57
CA ILE A 129 7.56 7.51 25.24
C ILE A 129 8.59 8.59 24.87
N ASP A 130 8.95 9.45 25.81
CA ASP A 130 9.89 10.55 25.59
C ASP A 130 11.31 10.03 25.30
N GLU A 131 11.74 8.98 26.00
CA GLU A 131 13.01 8.28 25.77
C GLU A 131 13.06 7.64 24.37
N VAL A 132 11.97 6.98 23.96
CA VAL A 132 11.83 6.39 22.61
C VAL A 132 11.87 7.49 21.54
N VAL A 133 11.09 8.56 21.69
CA VAL A 133 11.07 9.68 20.74
C VAL A 133 12.44 10.36 20.63
N SER A 134 13.14 10.56 21.76
CA SER A 134 14.50 11.10 21.77
C SER A 134 15.46 10.22 20.97
N THR A 135 15.36 8.90 21.15
CA THR A 135 16.18 7.92 20.42
C THR A 135 15.88 7.94 18.92
N ILE A 136 14.60 8.01 18.54
CA ILE A 136 14.18 8.15 17.14
C ILE A 136 14.79 9.41 16.51
N LYS A 137 14.64 10.58 17.18
CA LYS A 137 15.19 11.85 16.70
C LYS A 137 16.71 11.82 16.54
N LYS A 138 17.42 11.19 17.50
CA LYS A 138 18.86 10.97 17.39
C LYS A 138 19.21 10.13 16.16
N LYS A 139 18.51 9.02 15.92
CA LYS A 139 18.76 8.16 14.77
C LYS A 139 18.47 8.84 13.43
N ILE A 140 17.45 9.71 13.38
CA ILE A 140 17.17 10.58 12.23
C ILE A 140 18.37 11.49 11.95
N ALA A 141 18.92 12.15 12.98
CA ALA A 141 20.07 13.03 12.84
C ALA A 141 21.35 12.28 12.41
N GLU A 142 21.50 11.02 12.83
CA GLU A 142 22.62 10.15 12.45
C GLU A 142 22.47 9.52 11.05
N THR A 143 21.32 9.70 10.38
CA THR A 143 21.03 9.15 9.05
C THR A 143 20.98 10.29 8.01
N PRO A 144 22.13 10.75 7.47
CA PRO A 144 22.17 11.91 6.56
C PRO A 144 21.40 11.69 5.25
N ASP A 145 21.31 10.45 4.76
CA ASP A 145 20.60 10.08 3.52
C ASP A 145 19.20 9.50 3.79
N LEU A 146 18.55 9.90 4.89
CA LEU A 146 17.20 9.45 5.21
C LEU A 146 16.24 9.85 4.09
N LYS A 147 15.84 8.86 3.26
CA LYS A 147 14.85 9.07 2.22
C LYS A 147 13.49 9.34 2.86
N PRO A 148 12.92 10.55 2.70
CA PRO A 148 11.64 10.86 3.30
C PRO A 148 10.56 9.96 2.69
N TRP A 149 9.52 9.69 3.46
CA TRP A 149 8.27 9.14 2.93
C TRP A 149 7.50 10.26 2.20
N ASN A 150 8.10 10.77 1.13
CA ASN A 150 7.42 11.68 0.22
C ASN A 150 6.89 10.87 -0.96
N THR A 151 5.75 10.23 -0.74
CA THR A 151 4.94 9.66 -1.84
C THR A 151 3.88 10.64 -2.33
N SER A 152 3.60 11.76 -1.65
CA SER A 152 2.56 12.68 -2.11
C SER A 152 2.89 13.32 -3.46
N GLU A 153 4.10 13.84 -3.63
CA GLU A 153 4.49 14.50 -4.89
C GLU A 153 4.49 13.52 -6.07
N CYS A 154 5.03 12.32 -5.89
CA CYS A 154 5.12 11.32 -6.96
C CYS A 154 3.78 10.67 -7.33
N LEU A 155 2.68 11.07 -6.67
CA LEU A 155 1.32 10.65 -6.98
C LEU A 155 0.51 11.73 -7.72
N THR A 156 1.12 12.86 -8.07
CA THR A 156 0.46 14.00 -8.74
C THR A 156 0.58 13.94 -10.26
N VAL A 157 -0.38 14.54 -10.95
CA VAL A 157 -0.36 14.68 -12.42
C VAL A 157 0.84 15.53 -12.85
N GLU A 158 1.08 16.63 -12.15
CA GLU A 158 2.15 17.59 -12.44
C GLU A 158 3.53 16.93 -12.36
N TYR A 159 3.75 16.08 -11.36
CA TYR A 159 4.99 15.34 -11.22
C TYR A 159 5.23 14.43 -12.43
N HIS A 160 4.24 13.62 -12.82
CA HIS A 160 4.41 12.68 -13.93
C HIS A 160 4.54 13.38 -15.28
N LYS A 161 3.81 14.48 -15.50
CA LYS A 161 3.99 15.33 -16.69
C LYS A 161 5.39 15.94 -16.76
N LYS A 162 5.91 16.45 -15.64
CA LYS A 162 7.27 17.00 -15.59
C LYS A 162 8.33 15.92 -15.78
N LYS A 163 8.11 14.74 -15.20
CA LYS A 163 9.01 13.59 -15.31
C LYS A 163 9.05 13.07 -16.75
N GLY A 164 7.93 13.11 -17.47
CA GLY A 164 7.81 12.71 -18.88
C GLY A 164 7.91 11.20 -19.13
N VAL A 165 8.11 10.38 -18.09
CA VAL A 165 8.24 8.93 -18.22
C VAL A 165 7.64 8.21 -17.02
N PHE A 166 6.89 7.15 -17.30
CA PHE A 166 6.47 6.15 -16.31
C PHE A 166 7.44 4.97 -16.26
N ASN A 167 7.67 4.44 -15.07
CA ASN A 167 8.48 3.27 -14.73
C ASN A 167 7.71 2.41 -13.72
N LEU A 168 8.13 1.16 -13.50
CA LEU A 168 7.42 0.19 -12.63
C LEU A 168 7.20 0.61 -11.17
N ASN A 169 7.89 1.66 -10.69
CA ASN A 169 7.72 2.19 -9.33
C ASN A 169 6.67 3.31 -9.25
N ASP A 170 6.15 3.77 -10.38
CA ASP A 170 5.21 4.87 -10.42
C ASP A 170 3.78 4.41 -10.17
N SER A 171 3.01 5.30 -9.57
CA SER A 171 1.58 5.10 -9.34
C SER A 171 0.85 6.42 -9.30
N LEU A 172 -0.47 6.34 -9.43
CA LEU A 172 -1.40 7.46 -9.34
C LEU A 172 -2.58 7.04 -8.47
N ARG A 173 -3.28 8.01 -7.87
CA ARG A 173 -4.39 7.73 -6.96
C ARG A 173 -5.68 7.38 -7.68
N THR A 174 -5.93 8.02 -8.81
CA THR A 174 -7.20 7.86 -9.53
C THR A 174 -7.01 7.64 -11.03
N ILE A 175 -8.03 7.05 -11.66
CA ILE A 175 -8.09 6.94 -13.13
C ILE A 175 -8.17 8.33 -13.77
N ASP A 176 -8.79 9.29 -13.11
CA ASP A 176 -8.88 10.68 -13.58
C ASP A 176 -7.48 11.32 -13.63
N ASP A 177 -6.66 11.12 -12.60
CA ASP A 177 -5.25 11.57 -12.61
C ASP A 177 -4.44 10.88 -13.72
N ILE A 178 -4.62 9.57 -13.89
CA ILE A 178 -3.98 8.83 -14.99
C ILE A 178 -4.36 9.48 -16.32
N CYS A 179 -5.65 9.61 -16.62
CA CYS A 179 -6.10 10.20 -17.88
C CYS A 179 -5.57 11.63 -18.08
N ALA A 180 -5.53 12.43 -17.02
CA ALA A 180 -5.03 13.80 -17.07
C ALA A 180 -3.53 13.87 -17.42
N VAL A 181 -2.72 12.88 -17.02
CA VAL A 181 -1.30 12.80 -17.45
C VAL A 181 -1.19 12.63 -18.96
N PHE A 182 -2.09 11.85 -19.57
CA PHE A 182 -2.15 11.61 -21.03
C PHE A 182 -3.02 12.61 -21.79
N ASP A 183 -3.36 13.75 -21.18
CA ASP A 183 -4.23 14.80 -21.78
C ASP A 183 -5.56 14.26 -22.32
N THR A 184 -6.15 13.29 -21.60
CA THR A 184 -7.44 12.66 -21.93
C THR A 184 -8.36 12.60 -20.73
N MET A 185 -9.59 12.11 -20.94
CA MET A 185 -10.60 11.93 -19.90
C MET A 185 -11.07 10.48 -19.87
N PRO A 186 -11.44 9.92 -18.70
CA PRO A 186 -11.94 8.56 -18.62
C PRO A 186 -13.17 8.37 -19.52
N LYS A 187 -13.21 7.28 -20.28
CA LYS A 187 -14.37 6.98 -21.12
C LYS A 187 -15.53 6.46 -20.27
N HIS A 188 -16.73 6.95 -20.55
CA HIS A 188 -17.97 6.55 -19.88
C HIS A 188 -18.97 5.93 -20.85
N ARG A 189 -19.75 4.95 -20.38
CA ARG A 189 -20.96 4.41 -21.01
C ARG A 189 -22.14 4.63 -20.06
N GLY A 190 -22.85 5.75 -20.24
CA GLY A 190 -23.81 6.25 -19.24
C GLY A 190 -23.09 6.56 -17.93
N TYR A 191 -23.61 6.07 -16.80
CA TYR A 191 -22.97 6.22 -15.49
C TYR A 191 -21.76 5.32 -15.27
N LEU A 192 -21.49 4.36 -16.16
CA LEU A 192 -20.42 3.38 -15.99
C LEU A 192 -19.11 3.86 -16.60
N ARG A 193 -18.04 3.83 -15.82
CA ARG A 193 -16.67 4.05 -16.33
C ARG A 193 -16.18 2.80 -17.07
N MET A 194 -15.54 3.01 -18.23
CA MET A 194 -14.94 1.95 -19.03
C MET A 194 -13.60 1.50 -18.41
N GLY A 195 -13.22 0.24 -18.65
CA GLY A 195 -11.97 -0.32 -18.14
C GLY A 195 -10.70 0.13 -18.88
N ALA A 196 -10.85 0.77 -20.04
CA ALA A 196 -9.76 1.30 -20.85
C ALA A 196 -10.16 2.62 -21.52
N THR A 197 -9.19 3.43 -21.92
CA THR A 197 -9.38 4.71 -22.64
C THR A 197 -8.29 4.85 -23.71
N PRO A 198 -8.64 5.25 -24.95
CA PRO A 198 -7.64 5.49 -25.99
C PRO A 198 -6.63 6.57 -25.61
N VAL A 199 -5.39 6.41 -26.04
CA VAL A 199 -4.37 7.46 -25.94
C VAL A 199 -4.56 8.45 -27.10
N PRO A 200 -4.70 9.76 -26.85
CA PRO A 200 -4.85 10.75 -27.91
C PRO A 200 -3.71 10.68 -28.94
N GLY A 201 -4.04 10.68 -30.24
CA GLY A 201 -3.06 10.65 -31.32
C GLY A 201 -2.45 9.27 -31.63
N HIS A 202 -2.89 8.19 -30.97
CA HIS A 202 -2.40 6.83 -31.22
C HIS A 202 -3.54 5.87 -31.60
N GLU A 203 -3.48 5.27 -32.79
CA GLU A 203 -4.60 4.48 -33.35
C GLU A 203 -4.74 3.05 -32.78
N ASN A 204 -3.77 2.53 -32.03
CA ASN A 204 -3.80 1.16 -31.47
C ASN A 204 -3.25 1.08 -30.05
N LEU A 205 -3.45 2.15 -29.25
CA LEU A 205 -2.90 2.24 -27.90
C LEU A 205 -3.96 2.76 -26.94
N GLU A 206 -4.12 2.04 -25.84
CA GLU A 206 -5.09 2.39 -24.80
C GLU A 206 -4.43 2.38 -23.42
N ILE A 207 -4.93 3.24 -22.55
CA ILE A 207 -4.64 3.21 -21.13
C ILE A 207 -5.63 2.23 -20.49
N TRP A 208 -5.11 1.22 -19.80
CA TRP A 208 -5.91 0.15 -19.21
C TRP A 208 -5.82 0.18 -17.69
N TYR A 209 -6.96 0.08 -17.01
CA TYR A 209 -7.05 0.14 -15.54
C TYR A 209 -7.60 -1.18 -14.97
N PRO A 210 -6.88 -2.31 -15.11
CA PRO A 210 -7.38 -3.60 -14.65
C PRO A 210 -7.57 -3.61 -13.13
N ILE A 211 -8.64 -4.29 -12.72
CA ILE A 211 -8.95 -4.62 -11.33
C ILE A 211 -9.02 -6.14 -11.20
N LYS A 212 -8.54 -6.68 -10.08
CA LYS A 212 -8.39 -8.14 -9.88
C LYS A 212 -9.66 -8.92 -10.21
N ASP A 213 -10.79 -8.43 -9.71
CA ASP A 213 -12.12 -8.97 -9.95
C ASP A 213 -13.14 -7.85 -9.80
N ASN A 214 -14.29 -8.01 -10.45
CA ASN A 214 -15.39 -7.06 -10.33
C ASN A 214 -16.73 -7.74 -10.17
N ASN A 215 -17.71 -6.99 -9.67
CA ASN A 215 -19.07 -7.47 -9.42
C ASN A 215 -19.84 -7.86 -10.71
N LYS A 216 -19.21 -7.76 -11.89
CA LYS A 216 -19.79 -8.12 -13.18
C LYS A 216 -19.20 -9.42 -13.72
N GLY A 217 -18.33 -10.12 -12.99
CA GLY A 217 -17.75 -11.41 -13.37
C GLY A 217 -16.48 -11.31 -14.21
N TRP A 218 -15.87 -10.12 -14.36
CA TRP A 218 -14.56 -9.97 -14.98
C TRP A 218 -13.45 -10.19 -13.97
N LYS A 219 -12.40 -10.89 -14.39
CA LYS A 219 -11.20 -11.19 -13.60
C LYS A 219 -9.94 -10.83 -14.37
N ASN A 220 -8.97 -10.28 -13.64
CA ASN A 220 -7.62 -10.00 -14.10
C ASN A 220 -6.65 -10.68 -13.13
N GLU A 221 -6.14 -11.83 -13.53
CA GLU A 221 -5.21 -12.62 -12.74
C GLU A 221 -3.77 -12.30 -13.11
N ARG A 222 -2.93 -12.12 -12.10
CA ARG A 222 -1.49 -11.98 -12.23
C ARG A 222 -0.84 -12.51 -10.96
N LYS A 223 0.35 -13.08 -11.10
CA LYS A 223 1.23 -13.33 -9.95
C LYS A 223 2.14 -12.12 -9.75
N ASP A 224 2.60 -11.92 -8.52
CA ASP A 224 3.58 -10.87 -8.24
C ASP A 224 4.85 -11.15 -9.04
N HIS A 225 5.40 -10.09 -9.65
CA HIS A 225 6.56 -10.14 -10.56
C HIS A 225 6.37 -10.89 -11.88
N ASP A 226 5.17 -11.38 -12.19
CA ASP A 226 4.86 -11.95 -13.49
C ASP A 226 4.68 -10.83 -14.54
N ASP A 227 5.27 -11.06 -15.71
CA ASP A 227 5.11 -10.24 -16.92
C ASP A 227 3.77 -10.48 -17.61
N THR A 228 2.95 -11.38 -17.07
CA THR A 228 1.69 -11.82 -17.68
C THR A 228 0.47 -11.38 -16.86
N ILE A 229 -0.57 -10.92 -17.56
CA ILE A 229 -1.91 -10.71 -16.99
C ILE A 229 -2.90 -11.55 -17.79
N ILE A 230 -3.72 -12.33 -17.11
CA ILE A 230 -4.78 -13.14 -17.72
C ILE A 230 -6.12 -12.46 -17.43
N GLU A 231 -6.75 -11.94 -18.48
CA GLU A 231 -8.06 -11.28 -18.42
C GLU A 231 -9.14 -12.24 -18.95
N TYR A 232 -10.22 -12.41 -18.18
CA TYR A 232 -11.35 -13.23 -18.61
C TYR A 232 -12.64 -12.89 -17.89
N HIS A 233 -13.76 -13.33 -18.47
CA HIS A 233 -15.07 -13.33 -17.82
C HIS A 233 -15.42 -14.75 -17.34
N GLU A 234 -16.11 -14.86 -16.20
CA GLU A 234 -16.57 -16.14 -15.66
C GLU A 234 -17.55 -16.86 -16.60
N ASP A 235 -18.58 -16.15 -17.06
CA ASP A 235 -19.48 -16.56 -18.16
C ASP A 235 -18.72 -16.82 -19.48
N GLU A 236 -18.94 -18.00 -20.04
CA GLU A 236 -18.22 -18.51 -21.23
C GLU A 236 -18.60 -17.76 -22.52
N ASP A 237 -19.89 -17.47 -22.75
CA ASP A 237 -20.35 -16.78 -23.95
C ASP A 237 -19.78 -15.36 -24.03
N LYS A 238 -19.80 -14.64 -22.90
CA LYS A 238 -19.18 -13.31 -22.80
C LYS A 238 -17.68 -13.38 -22.98
N ARG A 239 -17.02 -14.39 -22.39
CA ARG A 239 -15.58 -14.59 -22.51
C ARG A 239 -15.19 -14.83 -23.97
N THR A 240 -15.84 -15.75 -24.66
CA THR A 240 -15.54 -16.08 -26.07
C THR A 240 -15.73 -14.88 -26.98
N LYS A 241 -16.83 -14.13 -26.83
CA LYS A 241 -17.08 -12.90 -27.60
C LYS A 241 -16.01 -11.83 -27.34
N HIS A 242 -15.59 -11.69 -26.09
CA HIS A 242 -14.55 -10.74 -25.69
C HIS A 242 -13.18 -11.10 -26.26
N VAL A 243 -12.77 -12.37 -26.13
CA VAL A 243 -11.49 -12.84 -26.67
C VAL A 243 -11.43 -12.59 -28.18
N ALA A 244 -12.48 -12.93 -28.92
CA ALA A 244 -12.54 -12.67 -30.36
C ALA A 244 -12.45 -11.17 -30.71
N ALA A 245 -13.13 -10.30 -29.95
CA ALA A 245 -13.07 -8.85 -30.16
C ALA A 245 -11.68 -8.29 -29.86
N VAL A 246 -11.07 -8.70 -28.74
CA VAL A 246 -9.75 -8.23 -28.32
C VAL A 246 -8.65 -8.71 -29.27
N ILE A 247 -8.72 -9.94 -29.77
CA ILE A 247 -7.80 -10.45 -30.81
C ILE A 247 -7.92 -9.63 -32.09
N LYS A 248 -9.14 -9.27 -32.48
CA LYS A 248 -9.40 -8.46 -33.68
C LYS A 248 -8.83 -7.04 -33.54
N ASP A 249 -9.04 -6.40 -32.40
CA ASP A 249 -8.60 -5.03 -32.15
C ASP A 249 -7.07 -4.98 -31.94
N ASN A 250 -6.51 -5.95 -31.21
CA ASN A 250 -5.08 -6.14 -30.95
C ASN A 250 -4.32 -4.90 -30.44
N HIS A 251 -5.01 -4.00 -29.73
CA HIS A 251 -4.42 -2.80 -29.15
C HIS A 251 -3.33 -3.12 -28.13
N GLN A 252 -2.31 -2.26 -28.08
CA GLN A 252 -1.37 -2.20 -26.96
C GLN A 252 -2.02 -1.52 -25.76
N ARG A 253 -1.63 -1.93 -24.56
CA ARG A 253 -2.19 -1.41 -23.31
C ARG A 253 -1.12 -0.86 -22.40
N ILE A 254 -1.20 0.44 -22.09
CA ILE A 254 -0.46 1.08 -21.01
C ILE A 254 -1.19 0.75 -19.71
N THR A 255 -0.61 -0.14 -18.90
CA THR A 255 -1.36 -0.80 -17.82
C THR A 255 -1.12 -0.13 -16.48
N PHE A 256 -2.19 0.35 -15.87
CA PHE A 256 -2.25 0.87 -14.51
C PHE A 256 -3.12 -0.03 -13.63
N PHE A 257 -2.52 -1.01 -12.97
CA PHE A 257 -3.26 -2.02 -12.22
C PHE A 257 -3.71 -1.48 -10.86
N ARG A 258 -5.00 -1.60 -10.56
CA ARG A 258 -5.55 -1.18 -9.25
C ARG A 258 -5.06 -2.10 -8.15
N SER A 259 -4.39 -1.52 -7.17
CA SER A 259 -3.94 -2.17 -5.95
C SER A 259 -4.55 -1.49 -4.74
N GLU A 260 -4.80 -2.25 -3.68
CA GLU A 260 -5.30 -1.75 -2.41
C GLU A 260 -4.37 -2.27 -1.31
N ASP A 261 -3.89 -1.38 -0.45
CA ASP A 261 -3.00 -1.74 0.65
C ASP A 261 -3.76 -2.14 1.93
N ALA A 262 -3.01 -2.46 2.99
CA ALA A 262 -3.58 -2.90 4.26
C ALA A 262 -4.38 -1.80 5.02
N LEU A 263 -4.29 -0.53 4.59
CA LEU A 263 -5.08 0.59 5.12
C LEU A 263 -6.31 0.88 4.23
N GLY A 264 -6.52 0.09 3.17
CA GLY A 264 -7.59 0.31 2.20
C GLY A 264 -7.30 1.49 1.27
N ILE A 265 -6.04 1.92 1.17
CA ILE A 265 -5.64 2.97 0.23
C ILE A 265 -5.49 2.35 -1.14
N VAL A 266 -6.17 2.94 -2.11
CA VAL A 266 -6.17 2.47 -3.49
C VAL A 266 -5.13 3.27 -4.29
N LEU A 267 -4.24 2.56 -4.96
CA LEU A 267 -3.29 3.12 -5.92
C LEU A 267 -3.36 2.34 -7.22
N TYR A 268 -3.26 3.05 -8.33
CA TYR A 268 -3.10 2.47 -9.65
C TYR A 268 -1.62 2.45 -10.02
N ARG A 269 -1.02 1.26 -10.02
CA ARG A 269 0.42 1.08 -10.24
C ARG A 269 0.70 0.87 -11.72
N PHE A 270 1.65 1.62 -12.26
CA PHE A 270 2.11 1.37 -13.62
C PHE A 270 2.84 0.02 -13.68
N LEU A 271 2.35 -0.88 -14.53
CA LEU A 271 2.95 -2.20 -14.70
C LEU A 271 3.77 -2.34 -15.99
N GLY A 272 3.70 -1.38 -16.89
CA GLY A 272 4.33 -1.44 -18.21
C GLY A 272 3.35 -1.34 -19.37
N VAL A 273 3.88 -1.53 -20.56
CA VAL A 273 3.10 -1.66 -21.80
C VAL A 273 2.93 -3.14 -22.11
N TYR A 274 1.71 -3.56 -22.41
CA TYR A 274 1.33 -4.94 -22.66
C TYR A 274 0.82 -5.12 -24.09
N GLN A 275 1.15 -6.28 -24.67
CA GLN A 275 0.62 -6.76 -25.94
C GLN A 275 -0.12 -8.08 -25.71
N LEU A 276 -1.19 -8.31 -26.47
CA LEU A 276 -1.89 -9.59 -26.46
C LEU A 276 -1.02 -10.69 -27.07
N ASP A 277 -0.88 -11.82 -26.36
CA ASP A 277 -0.38 -13.07 -26.91
C ASP A 277 -1.55 -13.81 -27.56
N ILE A 278 -1.73 -13.61 -28.87
CA ILE A 278 -2.88 -14.14 -29.62
C ILE A 278 -2.93 -15.66 -29.53
N SER A 279 -1.82 -16.35 -29.81
CA SER A 279 -1.78 -17.81 -29.81
C SER A 279 -2.13 -18.39 -28.44
N LYS A 280 -1.58 -17.82 -27.35
CA LYS A 280 -1.92 -18.27 -26.00
C LYS A 280 -3.36 -17.92 -25.63
N SER A 281 -3.88 -16.81 -26.15
CA SER A 281 -5.25 -16.38 -25.88
C SER A 281 -6.28 -17.29 -26.53
N GLU A 282 -6.02 -17.72 -27.76
CA GLU A 282 -6.82 -18.71 -28.48
C GLU A 282 -6.76 -20.09 -27.79
N GLU A 283 -5.57 -20.53 -27.38
CA GLU A 283 -5.38 -21.81 -26.67
C GLU A 283 -6.16 -21.87 -25.35
N LEU A 284 -6.13 -20.79 -24.56
CA LEU A 284 -6.75 -20.75 -23.23
C LEU A 284 -8.21 -20.28 -23.24
N GLY A 285 -8.69 -19.71 -24.36
CA GLY A 285 -9.97 -19.02 -24.41
C GLY A 285 -10.05 -17.85 -23.43
N LYS A 286 -8.93 -17.16 -23.18
CA LYS A 286 -8.79 -16.03 -22.25
C LYS A 286 -7.83 -15.01 -22.86
N CYS A 287 -7.96 -13.72 -22.57
CA CYS A 287 -6.98 -12.74 -23.07
C CYS A 287 -5.70 -12.82 -22.25
N VAL A 288 -4.60 -13.24 -22.88
CA VAL A 288 -3.28 -13.34 -22.25
C VAL A 288 -2.44 -12.15 -22.68
N TRP A 289 -2.16 -11.26 -21.74
CA TRP A 289 -1.40 -10.04 -21.95
C TRP A 289 0.04 -10.24 -21.48
N LYS A 290 1.02 -10.04 -22.37
CA LYS A 290 2.45 -10.08 -22.05
C LYS A 290 3.03 -8.68 -22.02
N ARG A 291 3.80 -8.37 -20.98
CA ARG A 291 4.54 -7.12 -20.86
C ARG A 291 5.64 -7.06 -21.92
N ILE A 292 5.66 -5.98 -22.69
CA ILE A 292 6.66 -5.72 -23.74
C ILE A 292 7.58 -4.56 -23.40
N ARG A 293 7.19 -3.69 -22.45
CA ARG A 293 8.01 -2.58 -21.93
C ARG A 293 7.76 -2.37 -20.45
N THR A 294 8.78 -1.92 -19.74
CA THR A 294 8.72 -1.58 -18.31
C THR A 294 8.66 -0.07 -18.05
N ASP A 295 8.61 0.70 -19.13
CA ASP A 295 8.55 2.15 -19.15
C ASP A 295 7.65 2.67 -20.30
N TYR A 296 7.21 3.92 -20.18
CA TYR A 296 6.46 4.62 -21.22
C TYR A 296 6.71 6.14 -21.17
N GLN A 297 7.07 6.74 -22.30
CA GLN A 297 7.26 8.20 -22.44
C GLN A 297 5.90 8.86 -22.68
N VAL A 298 5.53 9.81 -21.82
CA VAL A 298 4.24 10.53 -21.84
C VAL A 298 4.28 11.67 -22.85
#